data_AF-A0A1I1TUZ0-F1
#
_entry.id   AF-A0A1I1TUZ0-F1
#
_cell.length_a   1.000
_cell.length_b   1.000
_cell.length_c   1.000
_cell.angle_alpha   90.00
_cell.angle_beta   90.00
_cell.angle_gamma   90.00
#
_symmetry.space_group_name_H-M   'P 1'
#
loop_
_entity.id
_entity.type
_entity.pdbx_description
1 polymer ?
#
loop_
_entity_poly.entity_id
_entity_poly.type
_entity_poly.pdbx_seq_one_letter_code
_entity_poly.pdbx_strand_id
1 'polypeptide(L)' 'MSRKGKCLDTAVIENFFGLLKSELLYLQEFESMEHFTLELEKYIHYHNNDRIKTKLKGMSPVQYRTHSSLAA' A
#
# COMPACT_ATOMS: atom_id res chain seq x y z
N MET A 1 6.30 -9.54 -21.11
CA MET A 1 7.53 -8.73 -21.10
C MET A 1 7.13 -7.28 -20.91
N SER A 2 7.49 -6.66 -19.79
CA SER A 2 7.20 -5.26 -19.50
C SER A 2 7.85 -4.37 -20.56
N ARG A 3 7.07 -3.50 -21.22
CA ARG A 3 7.63 -2.41 -22.04
C ARG A 3 8.60 -1.61 -21.17
N LYS A 4 9.64 -1.03 -21.78
CA LYS A 4 10.60 -0.11 -21.12
C LYS A 4 9.80 0.95 -20.35
N GLY A 5 9.59 0.70 -19.06
CA GLY A 5 8.73 1.48 -18.19
C GLY A 5 9.56 2.52 -17.46
N LYS A 6 8.94 3.68 -17.18
CA LYS A 6 9.42 4.59 -16.15
C LYS A 6 9.64 3.78 -14.88
N CYS A 7 10.90 3.54 -14.50
CA CYS A 7 11.27 2.68 -13.38
C CYS A 7 10.58 3.07 -12.06
N LEU A 8 10.25 4.36 -11.92
CA LEU A 8 9.62 4.91 -10.73
C LEU A 8 8.21 4.35 -10.50
N ASP A 9 7.38 4.27 -11.55
CA ASP A 9 5.98 3.83 -11.39
C ASP A 9 5.91 2.31 -11.19
N THR A 10 6.71 1.56 -11.94
CA THR A 10 6.79 0.09 -11.84
C THR A 10 7.36 -0.34 -10.49
N ALA A 11 8.43 0.30 -9.99
CA ALA A 11 9.03 -0.08 -8.72
C ALA A 11 8.13 0.20 -7.51
N VAL A 12 7.35 1.29 -7.53
CA VAL A 12 6.44 1.64 -6.43
C VAL A 12 5.30 0.63 -6.33
N ILE A 13 4.70 0.26 -7.47
CA ILE A 13 3.59 -0.71 -7.46
C ILE A 13 4.08 -2.13 -7.16
N GLU A 14 5.28 -2.52 -7.64
CA GLU A 14 5.90 -3.80 -7.30
C GLU A 14 6.17 -3.91 -5.80
N ASN A 15 6.67 -2.84 -5.17
CA ASN A 15 6.87 -2.80 -3.73
C ASN A 15 5.54 -3.00 -2.97
N PHE A 16 4.50 -2.26 -3.37
CA PHE A 16 3.17 -2.40 -2.77
C PHE A 16 2.65 -3.83 -2.86
N PHE A 17 2.72 -4.47 -4.03
CA PHE A 17 2.28 -5.85 -4.20
C PHE A 17 3.15 -6.86 -3.42
N GLY A 18 4.45 -6.59 -3.27
CA GLY A 18 5.30 -7.38 -2.39
C GLY A 18 4.81 -7.36 -0.94
N LEU A 19 4.55 -6.16 -0.41
CA LEU A 19 4.02 -5.97 0.95
C LEU A 19 2.64 -6.59 1.11
N LEU A 20 1.72 -6.36 0.17
CA LEU A 20 0.38 -6.94 0.20
C LEU A 20 0.45 -8.47 0.31
N LYS A 21 1.32 -9.12 -0.46
CA LYS A 21 1.45 -10.57 -0.40
C LYS A 21 2.00 -11.04 0.94
N SER A 22 3.07 -10.41 1.42
CA SER A 22 3.74 -10.79 2.67
C SER A 22 2.94 -10.47 3.94
N GLU A 23 2.15 -9.40 3.93
CA GLU A 23 1.42 -8.91 5.11
C GLU A 23 -0.06 -9.31 5.12
N LEU A 24 -0.64 -9.73 3.98
CA LEU A 24 -2.04 -10.14 3.89
C LEU A 24 -2.18 -11.56 3.32
N LEU A 25 -1.70 -11.79 2.09
CA LEU A 25 -2.01 -13.02 1.35
C LEU A 25 -1.36 -14.27 1.95
N TYR A 26 -0.14 -14.16 2.47
CA TYR A 26 0.62 -15.31 2.98
C TYR A 26 0.45 -15.56 4.48
N LEU A 27 -0.23 -14.65 5.20
CA LEU A 27 -0.39 -14.75 6.66
C LEU A 27 -1.72 -15.37 7.09
N GLN A 28 -2.67 -15.57 6.19
CA GLN A 28 -3.98 -16.13 6.51
C GLN A 28 -4.56 -16.91 5.33
N GLU A 29 -5.48 -17.82 5.64
CA GLU A 29 -6.32 -18.48 4.66
C GLU A 29 -7.65 -17.73 4.52
N PHE A 30 -8.21 -17.73 3.32
CA PHE A 30 -9.48 -17.05 3.02
C PHE A 30 -10.56 -18.09 2.74
N GLU A 31 -11.64 -18.03 3.52
CA GLU A 31 -12.79 -18.91 3.41
C GLU A 31 -13.62 -18.65 2.13
N SER A 32 -13.62 -17.42 1.63
CA SER A 32 -14.33 -17.05 0.40
C SER A 32 -13.70 -15.84 -0.29
N MET A 33 -14.14 -15.58 -1.53
CA MET A 33 -13.70 -14.42 -2.29
C MET A 33 -14.22 -13.11 -1.67
N GLU A 34 -15.39 -13.13 -1.06
CA GLU A 34 -15.97 -12.01 -0.30
C GLU A 34 -15.12 -11.69 0.93
N HIS A 35 -14.71 -12.72 1.68
CA HIS A 35 -13.81 -12.55 2.83
C HIS A 35 -12.47 -11.94 2.39
N PHE A 36 -11.87 -12.46 1.31
CA PHE A 36 -10.64 -11.88 0.75
C PHE A 36 -10.82 -10.42 0.34
N THR A 37 -11.93 -10.07 -0.32
CA THR A 37 -12.20 -8.70 -0.75
C THR A 37 -12.30 -7.75 0.44
N LEU A 38 -12.99 -8.17 1.50
CA LEU A 38 -13.16 -7.39 2.72
C LEU A 38 -11.82 -7.15 3.44
N GLU A 39 -10.98 -8.19 3.54
CA GLU A 39 -9.66 -8.06 4.14
C GLU A 39 -8.70 -7.22 3.26
N LEU A 40 -8.82 -7.32 1.94
CA LEU A 40 -8.07 -6.49 1.00
C LEU A 40 -8.43 -5.00 1.16
N GLU A 41 -9.72 -4.67 1.26
CA GLU A 41 -10.19 -3.29 1.47
C GLU A 41 -9.66 -2.72 2.79
N LYS A 42 -9.74 -3.50 3.88
CA LYS A 42 -9.16 -3.13 5.18
C LYS A 42 -7.66 -2.89 5.09
N TYR A 43 -6.92 -3.77 4.42
CA TYR A 43 -5.48 -3.61 4.26
C TYR A 43 -5.13 -2.36 3.44
N ILE A 44 -5.87 -2.08 2.37
CA ILE A 44 -5.68 -0.87 1.55
C ILE A 44 -5.95 0.39 2.38
N HIS A 45 -7.00 0.39 3.20
CA HIS A 45 -7.28 1.50 4.12
C HIS A 45 -6.12 1.70 5.10
N TYR A 46 -5.71 0.65 5.80
CA TYR A 46 -4.59 0.67 6.74
C TYR A 46 -3.31 1.19 6.07
N HIS A 47 -2.95 0.66 4.89
CA HIS A 47 -1.75 1.05 4.18
C HIS A 47 -1.72 2.55 3.84
N ASN A 48 -2.87 3.12 3.47
CA ASN A 48 -2.97 4.52 3.03
C ASN A 48 -3.16 5.52 4.17
N ASN A 49 -3.98 5.18 5.16
CA ASN A 49 -4.46 6.12 6.19
C ASN A 49 -3.75 5.96 7.53
N ASP A 50 -3.34 4.75 7.89
CA ASP A 50 -2.92 4.43 9.25
C ASP A 50 -1.45 4.00 9.34
N ARG A 51 -0.87 3.49 8.24
CA ARG A 51 0.51 3.00 8.22
C ARG A 51 1.52 4.09 8.55
N ILE A 52 2.15 3.96 9.71
CA ILE A 52 3.24 4.83 10.15
C ILE A 52 4.50 4.54 9.33
N LYS A 53 5.03 5.55 8.64
CA LYS A 53 6.33 5.48 7.97
C LYS A 53 7.32 6.42 8.65
N THR A 54 8.39 5.86 9.21
CA THR A 54 9.48 6.65 9.83
C THR A 54 10.10 7.64 8.84
N LYS A 55 10.28 7.23 7.57
CA LYS A 55 10.72 8.10 6.47
C LYS A 55 9.79 9.29 6.21
N LEU A 56 8.51 9.19 6.58
CA LEU A 56 7.50 10.26 6.44
C LEU A 56 7.28 11.00 7.78
N LYS A 57 8.27 11.02 8.67
CA LYS A 57 8.17 11.62 10.01
C LYS A 57 7.03 11.03 10.85
N GLY A 58 6.72 9.75 10.64
CA GLY A 58 5.63 9.05 11.34
C GLY A 58 4.24 9.28 10.74
N MET A 59 4.12 10.03 9.64
CA MET A 59 2.85 10.23 8.95
C MET A 59 2.46 9.04 8.10
N SER A 60 1.15 8.86 7.90
CA SER A 60 0.62 7.96 6.88
C SER A 60 0.80 8.53 5.47
N PRO A 61 0.74 7.70 4.41
CA PRO A 61 0.85 8.18 3.04
C PRO A 61 -0.13 9.30 2.67
N VAL A 62 -1.38 9.21 3.14
CA VAL A 62 -2.37 10.29 2.92
C VAL A 62 -2.00 11.55 3.69
N GLN A 63 -1.66 11.44 4.98
CA GLN A 63 -1.24 12.59 5.78
C GLN A 63 -0.04 13.32 5.17
N TYR A 64 0.96 12.56 4.70
CA TYR A 64 2.14 13.13 4.06
C TYR A 64 1.80 13.86 2.76
N ARG A 65 0.88 13.32 1.95
CA ARG A 65 0.40 14.00 0.73
C ARG A 65 -0.31 15.31 1.07
N THR A 66 -1.25 15.29 2.00
CA THR A 66 -1.98 16.51 2.42
C THR A 66 -1.04 17.56 3.00
N HIS A 67 -0.10 17.16 3.86
CA HIS A 67 0.91 18.07 4.41
C HIS A 67 1.81 18.66 3.33
N SER A 68 2.26 17.85 2.36
CA SER A 68 3.12 18.31 1.26
C SER A 68 2.38 19.29 0.34
N SER A 69 1.08 19.09 0.11
CA SER A 69 0.26 20.00 -0.69
C SER A 69 -0.06 21.32 0.01
N LEU A 70 -0.11 21.34 1.35
CA LEU A 70 -0.29 22.57 2.13
C LEU A 70 0.98 23.40 2.28
N ALA A 71 2.15 22.79 2.08
CA ALA A 71 3.46 23.43 2.22
C ALA A 71 4.05 23.91 0.87
N ALA A 72 3.32 23.74 -0.23
CA ALA A 72 3.68 24.17 -1.59
C ALA A 72 2.96 25.47 -1.95
#